data_AF-A0A9K3JGJ0-F1
#
_entry.id   AF-A0A9K3JGJ0-F1
#
_cell.length_a   1.000
_cell.length_b   1.000
_cell.length_c   1.000
_cell.angle_alpha   90.00
_cell.angle_beta   90.00
_cell.angle_gamma   90.00
#
_symmetry.space_group_name_H-M   'P 1'
#
loop_
_entity.id
_entity.type
_entity.pdbx_description
1 polymer ?
#
loop_
_entity_poly.entity_id
_entity_poly.type
_entity_poly.pdbx_seq_one_letter_code
_entity_poly.pdbx_strand_id
1 'polypeptide(L)'
;MCHRRWLPSDHRWRSDTRSFVGHHEFRAAPVSSSGEEILQQLDNTEFLVDNDVHGPWKKKSIFFMLPYWEHLLLRHNLDVMHIEKNVCDNIVGTILGQEGKSKDNYKTKLDLQQMGIRKELHPKKRPRSNITFMPKACYQMTRGEKTQFLKILKSIKPPDEFSSNISRCVQLNERKLIGMKSYDCHLLMQEFLPIALRGTLPDHKIFPPSFFTVMVHLVIHLTREVRLGGPVAFRWMYPIER
;
A
#
# COMPACT_ATOMS: atom_id res chain seq x y z
N MET A 1 11.40 -5.50 -3.41
CA MET A 1 11.72 -4.06 -3.34
C MET A 1 12.57 -3.66 -4.54
N CYS A 2 11.98 -3.14 -5.64
CA CYS A 2 12.66 -2.35 -6.68
C CYS A 2 11.65 -1.80 -7.70
N HIS A 3 10.53 -1.28 -7.19
CA HIS A 3 9.42 -0.80 -8.03
C HIS A 3 9.75 0.49 -8.80
N ARG A 4 10.87 1.16 -8.46
CA ARG A 4 11.37 2.34 -9.18
C ARG A 4 11.77 2.02 -10.64
N ARG A 5 12.00 0.75 -10.96
CA ARG A 5 12.26 0.27 -12.34
C ARG A 5 11.09 0.53 -13.30
N TRP A 6 9.90 0.84 -12.80
CA TRP A 6 8.72 1.17 -13.62
C TRP A 6 8.57 2.67 -13.91
N LEU A 7 9.36 3.53 -13.28
CA LEU A 7 9.38 4.97 -13.56
C LEU A 7 10.15 5.25 -14.85
N PRO A 8 10.00 6.41 -15.52
CA PRO A 8 10.89 6.82 -16.62
C PRO A 8 12.37 6.74 -16.24
N SER A 9 13.26 6.47 -17.20
CA SER A 9 14.70 6.26 -16.96
C SER A 9 15.41 7.46 -16.35
N ASP A 10 14.94 8.66 -16.68
CA ASP A 10 15.40 9.97 -16.21
C ASP A 10 14.71 10.44 -14.91
N HIS A 11 13.77 9.66 -14.37
CA HIS A 11 12.98 10.06 -13.22
C HIS A 11 13.85 10.24 -11.96
N ARG A 12 13.77 11.42 -11.30
CA ARG A 12 14.59 11.80 -10.13
C ARG A 12 14.67 10.72 -9.03
N TRP A 13 13.55 10.05 -8.72
CA TRP A 13 13.51 8.99 -7.70
C TRP A 13 14.36 7.75 -8.02
N ARG A 14 14.68 7.49 -9.30
CA ARG A 14 15.65 6.44 -9.66
C ARG A 14 17.06 6.76 -9.15
N SER A 15 17.39 8.04 -9.05
CA SER A 15 18.68 8.51 -8.55
C SER A 15 18.72 8.79 -7.05
N ASP A 16 17.56 8.74 -6.37
CA ASP A 16 17.45 8.99 -4.93
C ASP A 16 17.89 7.77 -4.13
N THR A 17 19.12 7.79 -3.64
CA THR A 17 19.68 6.73 -2.77
C THR A 17 19.27 6.92 -1.32
N ARG A 18 19.07 8.17 -0.88
CA ARG A 18 18.87 8.54 0.52
C ARG A 18 17.50 8.15 1.04
N SER A 19 16.43 8.42 0.28
CA SER A 19 15.07 8.12 0.71
C SER A 19 14.67 6.66 0.49
N PHE A 20 15.42 5.92 -0.34
CA PHE A 20 15.13 4.55 -0.76
C PHE A 20 16.20 3.53 -0.28
N VAL A 21 16.63 2.61 -1.15
CA VAL A 21 17.41 1.39 -0.85
C VAL A 21 18.93 1.65 -0.86
N GLY A 22 19.37 2.91 -0.76
CA GLY A 22 20.81 3.25 -0.70
C GLY A 22 21.57 3.12 -2.02
N HIS A 23 20.94 2.69 -3.11
CA HIS A 23 21.55 2.57 -4.44
C HIS A 23 20.69 3.24 -5.53
N HIS A 24 21.34 3.64 -6.62
CA HIS A 24 20.66 4.12 -7.82
C HIS A 24 19.93 2.95 -8.50
N GLU A 25 18.79 3.22 -9.15
CA GLU A 25 18.00 2.21 -9.86
C GLU A 25 17.93 2.53 -11.36
N PHE A 26 18.96 2.09 -12.09
CA PHE A 26 19.06 2.30 -13.53
C PHE A 26 18.60 1.10 -14.37
N ARG A 27 18.22 -0.02 -13.74
CA ARG A 27 17.78 -1.20 -14.49
C ARG A 27 16.50 -0.90 -15.26
N ALA A 28 16.33 -1.55 -16.41
CA ALA A 28 15.10 -1.51 -17.19
C ALA A 28 13.93 -2.09 -16.39
N ALA A 29 12.70 -1.68 -16.69
CA ALA A 29 11.52 -2.34 -16.15
C ALA A 29 11.54 -3.84 -16.49
N PRO A 30 11.12 -4.74 -15.57
CA PRO A 30 10.87 -6.13 -15.93
C PRO A 30 9.91 -6.20 -17.13
N VAL A 31 10.17 -7.11 -18.06
CA VAL A 31 9.22 -7.40 -19.13
C VAL A 31 7.98 -8.04 -18.51
N SER A 32 6.80 -7.55 -18.86
CA SER A 32 5.55 -8.17 -18.41
C SER A 32 5.41 -9.52 -19.10
N SER A 33 5.18 -10.58 -18.33
CA SER A 33 4.93 -11.90 -18.92
C SER A 33 3.71 -11.88 -19.83
N SER A 34 3.79 -12.64 -20.91
CA SER A 34 2.65 -12.83 -21.81
C SER A 34 1.57 -13.70 -21.14
N GLY A 35 0.37 -13.72 -21.70
CA GLY A 35 -0.70 -14.59 -21.20
C GLY A 35 -0.34 -16.07 -21.29
N GLU A 36 0.30 -16.45 -22.38
CA GLU A 36 0.76 -17.80 -22.66
C GLU A 36 1.86 -18.23 -21.67
N GLU A 37 2.82 -17.36 -21.39
CA GLU A 37 3.86 -17.61 -20.39
C GLU A 37 3.25 -17.80 -18.98
N ILE A 38 2.25 -17.00 -18.62
CA ILE A 38 1.54 -17.14 -17.34
C ILE A 38 0.78 -18.47 -17.29
N LEU A 39 0.13 -18.86 -18.39
CA LEU A 39 -0.59 -20.14 -18.49
C LEU A 39 0.37 -21.33 -18.34
N GLN A 40 1.49 -21.32 -19.06
CA GLN A 40 2.53 -22.34 -18.94
C GLN A 40 3.08 -22.42 -17.51
N GLN A 41 3.29 -21.29 -16.83
CA GLN A 41 3.71 -21.29 -15.43
C GLN A 41 2.63 -21.88 -14.50
N LEU A 42 1.36 -21.58 -14.73
CA LEU A 42 0.24 -22.09 -13.93
C LEU A 42 0.01 -23.60 -14.16
N ASP A 43 0.18 -24.09 -15.37
CA ASP A 43 0.02 -25.53 -15.70
C ASP A 43 1.12 -26.38 -15.11
N ASN A 44 2.33 -25.82 -14.97
CA ASN A 44 3.46 -26.46 -14.30
C ASN A 44 3.42 -26.32 -12.76
N THR A 45 2.39 -25.66 -12.21
CA THR A 45 2.25 -25.45 -10.76
C THR A 45 1.14 -26.34 -10.21
N GLU A 46 1.50 -27.29 -9.35
CA GLU A 46 0.50 -28.07 -8.61
C GLU A 46 -0.05 -27.24 -7.43
N PHE A 47 -1.33 -26.87 -7.50
CA PHE A 47 -2.04 -26.20 -6.41
C PHE A 47 -2.53 -27.23 -5.39
N LEU A 48 -1.60 -27.87 -4.68
CA LEU A 48 -1.95 -28.73 -3.56
C LEU A 48 -2.40 -27.87 -2.37
N VAL A 49 -3.56 -28.19 -1.81
CA VAL A 49 -4.05 -27.58 -0.57
C VAL A 49 -3.06 -27.93 0.55
N ASP A 50 -2.62 -26.92 1.30
CA ASP A 50 -1.75 -26.98 2.49
C ASP A 50 -0.22 -27.04 2.32
N ASN A 51 0.35 -26.93 1.12
CA ASN A 51 1.81 -26.73 0.99
C ASN A 51 2.17 -25.29 0.59
N ASP A 52 3.27 -24.81 1.16
CA ASP A 52 3.91 -23.53 0.82
C ASP A 52 4.42 -23.62 -0.63
N VAL A 53 3.52 -23.38 -1.59
CA VAL A 53 3.84 -23.43 -3.02
C VAL A 53 4.98 -22.45 -3.27
N HIS A 54 6.18 -22.97 -3.54
CA HIS A 54 7.33 -22.15 -3.91
C HIS A 54 7.09 -21.53 -5.28
N GLY A 55 6.53 -20.32 -5.27
CA GLY A 55 6.23 -19.56 -6.46
C GLY A 55 5.36 -18.33 -6.16
N PRO A 56 5.17 -17.44 -7.14
CA PRO A 56 4.31 -16.27 -6.96
C PRO A 56 2.81 -16.63 -6.93
N TRP A 57 2.45 -17.86 -7.30
CA TRP A 57 1.08 -18.30 -7.51
C TRP A 57 0.54 -19.05 -6.30
N LYS A 58 -0.59 -18.57 -5.76
CA LYS A 58 -1.27 -19.23 -4.63
C LYS A 58 -2.49 -20.05 -5.04
N LYS A 59 -3.07 -19.75 -6.20
CA LYS A 59 -4.30 -20.38 -6.69
C LYS A 59 -4.44 -20.17 -8.19
N LYS A 60 -4.90 -21.20 -8.91
CA LYS A 60 -5.45 -21.08 -10.27
C LYS A 60 -6.95 -20.81 -10.18
N SER A 61 -7.41 -19.71 -10.78
CA SER A 61 -8.85 -19.44 -10.88
C SER A 61 -9.50 -20.39 -11.88
N ILE A 62 -10.73 -20.82 -11.61
CA ILE A 62 -11.50 -21.70 -12.50
C ILE A 62 -11.69 -21.09 -13.90
N PHE A 63 -11.62 -19.76 -14.01
CA PHE A 63 -11.74 -19.07 -15.29
C PHE A 63 -10.60 -19.41 -16.25
N PHE A 64 -9.43 -19.81 -15.74
CA PHE A 64 -8.31 -20.28 -16.56
C PHE A 64 -8.55 -21.64 -17.22
N MET A 65 -9.67 -22.31 -16.94
CA MET A 65 -10.11 -23.53 -17.64
C MET A 65 -11.03 -23.24 -18.83
N LEU A 66 -11.46 -21.98 -19.01
CA LEU A 66 -12.38 -21.61 -20.08
C LEU A 66 -11.61 -21.48 -21.42
N PRO A 67 -12.08 -22.10 -22.52
CA PRO A 67 -11.35 -22.11 -23.80
C PRO A 67 -11.00 -20.73 -24.35
N TYR A 68 -11.83 -19.71 -24.08
CA TYR A 68 -11.62 -18.35 -24.56
C TYR A 68 -10.73 -17.49 -23.65
N TRP A 69 -10.36 -17.98 -22.46
CA TRP A 69 -9.63 -17.20 -21.46
C TRP A 69 -8.23 -16.80 -21.92
N GLU A 70 -7.59 -17.67 -22.71
CA GLU A 70 -6.29 -17.38 -23.34
C GLU A 70 -6.36 -16.20 -24.32
N HIS A 71 -7.50 -15.99 -24.96
CA HIS A 71 -7.71 -14.93 -25.95
C HIS A 71 -8.14 -13.59 -25.34
N LEU A 72 -8.45 -13.54 -24.04
CA LEU A 72 -8.83 -12.29 -23.38
C LEU A 72 -7.62 -11.35 -23.19
N LEU A 73 -7.75 -10.13 -23.71
CA LEU A 73 -6.77 -9.04 -23.50
C LEU A 73 -6.72 -8.57 -22.05
N LEU A 74 -7.86 -8.61 -21.35
CA LEU A 74 -8.00 -8.30 -19.93
C LEU A 74 -8.52 -9.52 -19.18
N ARG A 75 -7.61 -10.20 -18.46
CA ARG A 75 -7.92 -11.42 -17.68
C ARG A 75 -8.28 -11.14 -16.23
N HIS A 76 -8.14 -9.90 -15.78
CA HIS A 76 -8.48 -9.44 -14.44
C HIS A 76 -9.02 -8.02 -14.53
N ASN A 77 -9.87 -7.66 -13.55
CA ASN A 77 -10.34 -6.31 -13.34
C ASN A 77 -9.88 -5.90 -11.94
N LEU A 78 -9.11 -4.82 -11.83
CA LEU A 78 -8.67 -4.34 -10.52
C LEU A 78 -9.88 -3.81 -9.73
N ASP A 79 -10.11 -4.41 -8.57
CA ASP A 79 -11.06 -3.89 -7.59
C ASP A 79 -10.43 -2.70 -6.86
N VAL A 80 -10.46 -1.54 -7.52
CA VAL A 80 -9.86 -0.30 -7.03
C VAL A 80 -10.40 0.06 -5.64
N MET A 81 -11.70 -0.16 -5.42
CA MET A 81 -12.35 0.14 -4.16
C MET A 81 -11.69 -0.62 -3.00
N HIS A 82 -11.51 -1.94 -3.15
CA HIS A 82 -10.84 -2.75 -2.14
C HIS A 82 -9.34 -2.48 -2.07
N ILE A 83 -8.69 -2.21 -3.21
CA ILE A 83 -7.27 -1.87 -3.26
C ILE A 83 -7.02 -0.58 -2.48
N GLU A 84 -7.72 0.51 -2.79
CA GLU A 84 -7.57 1.80 -2.11
C GLU A 84 -7.86 1.70 -0.62
N LYS A 85 -8.92 0.98 -0.24
CA LYS A 85 -9.21 0.74 1.17
C LYS A 85 -8.04 0.02 1.86
N ASN A 86 -7.52 -1.04 1.27
CA ASN A 86 -6.38 -1.77 1.81
C ASN A 86 -5.13 -0.90 1.91
N VAL A 87 -4.85 -0.06 0.91
CA VAL A 87 -3.72 0.88 0.91
C VAL A 87 -3.88 1.91 2.02
N CYS A 88 -5.06 2.51 2.14
CA CYS A 88 -5.38 3.48 3.18
C CYS A 88 -5.24 2.87 4.58
N ASP A 89 -5.83 1.70 4.83
CA ASP A 89 -5.75 0.99 6.11
C ASP A 89 -4.30 0.66 6.49
N ASN A 90 -3.47 0.28 5.51
CA ASN A 90 -2.04 0.04 5.72
C ASN A 90 -1.30 1.33 6.08
N ILE A 91 -1.54 2.42 5.35
CA ILE A 91 -0.94 3.73 5.62
C ILE A 91 -1.29 4.20 7.02
N VAL A 92 -2.59 4.24 7.34
CA VAL A 92 -3.12 4.67 8.64
C VAL A 92 -2.60 3.76 9.76
N GLY A 93 -2.64 2.44 9.55
CA GLY A 93 -2.16 1.45 10.50
C GLY A 93 -0.67 1.63 10.82
N THR A 94 0.15 1.96 9.81
CA THR A 94 1.58 2.19 9.98
C THR A 94 1.90 3.53 10.66
N ILE A 95 1.27 4.65 10.26
CA ILE A 95 1.54 5.97 10.90
C ILE A 95 1.04 6.01 12.36
N LEU A 96 -0.12 5.40 12.62
CA LEU A 96 -0.68 5.29 13.96
C LEU A 96 -0.06 4.14 14.76
N GLY A 97 0.76 3.28 14.14
CA GLY A 97 1.38 2.14 14.78
C GLY A 97 0.36 1.21 15.46
N GLN A 98 -0.69 0.86 14.75
CA GLN A 98 -1.73 -0.06 15.21
C GLN A 98 -1.22 -1.51 15.08
N GLU A 99 -1.29 -2.26 16.17
CA GLU A 99 -0.94 -3.68 16.18
C GLU A 99 -1.89 -4.48 15.28
N GLY A 100 -1.35 -5.43 14.52
CA GLY A 100 -2.09 -6.25 13.54
C GLY A 100 -2.40 -5.57 12.21
N LYS A 101 -2.43 -4.23 12.14
CA LYS A 101 -2.68 -3.47 10.89
C LYS A 101 -1.41 -2.88 10.27
N SER A 102 -0.42 -2.54 11.08
CA SER A 102 0.84 -1.98 10.57
C SER A 102 1.62 -3.02 9.74
N LYS A 103 2.08 -2.61 8.56
CA LYS A 103 3.05 -3.38 7.77
C LYS A 103 4.49 -3.25 8.26
N ASP A 104 4.75 -2.37 9.24
CA ASP A 104 6.02 -2.29 9.95
C ASP A 104 6.00 -3.20 11.18
N ASN A 105 6.25 -4.49 10.96
CA ASN A 105 6.25 -5.53 12.00
C ASN A 105 7.66 -6.09 12.24
N TYR A 106 7.81 -6.94 13.26
CA TYR A 106 9.10 -7.51 13.64
C TYR A 106 9.77 -8.31 12.51
N LYS A 107 9.00 -9.12 11.76
CA LYS A 107 9.51 -9.89 10.62
C LYS A 107 10.05 -8.96 9.54
N THR A 108 9.30 -7.90 9.21
CA THR A 108 9.73 -6.88 8.25
C THR A 108 11.04 -6.21 8.67
N LYS A 109 11.24 -5.95 9.96
CA LYS A 109 12.51 -5.38 10.46
C LYS A 109 13.68 -6.36 10.43
N LEU A 110 13.43 -7.66 10.59
CA LEU A 110 14.44 -8.70 10.36
C LEU A 110 14.81 -8.79 8.88
N ASP A 111 13.82 -8.71 7.97
CA ASP A 111 14.09 -8.69 6.52
C ASP A 111 14.97 -7.49 6.15
N LEU A 112 14.69 -6.30 6.69
CA LEU A 112 15.54 -5.11 6.52
C LEU A 112 16.97 -5.34 7.02
N GLN A 113 17.13 -6.07 8.12
CA GLN A 113 18.43 -6.43 8.68
C GLN A 113 19.19 -7.42 7.78
N GLN A 114 18.53 -8.48 7.31
CA GLN A 114 19.10 -9.44 6.37
C GLN A 114 19.51 -8.79 5.06
N MET A 115 18.72 -7.82 4.58
CA MET A 115 19.02 -7.04 3.39
C MET A 115 20.10 -5.97 3.60
N GLY A 116 20.55 -5.71 4.84
CA GLY A 116 21.57 -4.72 5.15
C GLY A 116 21.15 -3.25 4.95
N ILE A 117 19.85 -2.97 4.84
CA ILE A 117 19.31 -1.63 4.58
C ILE A 117 18.61 -1.05 5.81
N ARG A 118 18.61 0.29 5.96
CA ARG A 118 17.89 1.01 7.04
C ARG A 118 18.28 0.55 8.45
N LYS A 119 19.59 0.59 8.75
CA LYS A 119 20.19 0.16 10.02
C LYS A 119 19.56 0.81 11.25
N GLU A 120 19.02 2.01 11.10
CA GLU A 120 18.28 2.74 12.13
C GLU A 120 17.00 2.04 12.58
N LEU A 121 16.39 1.22 11.71
CA LEU A 121 15.15 0.48 11.96
C LEU A 121 15.37 -0.95 12.45
N HIS A 122 16.60 -1.47 12.44
CA HIS A 122 16.89 -2.86 12.81
C HIS A 122 16.50 -3.15 14.27
N PRO A 123 16.03 -4.37 14.60
CA PRO A 123 15.77 -4.77 15.98
C PRO A 123 17.03 -4.64 16.83
N LYS A 124 16.93 -4.00 18.00
CA LYS A 124 18.07 -3.77 18.90
C LYS A 124 17.87 -4.53 20.21
N LYS A 125 18.95 -5.11 20.73
CA LYS A 125 18.97 -5.68 22.08
C LYS A 125 19.23 -4.57 23.09
N ARG A 126 18.49 -4.57 24.21
CA ARG A 126 18.81 -3.65 25.32
C ARG A 126 20.09 -4.10 26.02
N PRO A 127 20.99 -3.19 26.40
CA PRO A 127 22.27 -3.55 27.02
C PRO A 127 22.14 -4.23 28.40
N ARG A 128 20.99 -4.10 29.08
CA ARG A 128 20.74 -4.66 30.43
C ARG A 128 19.66 -5.74 30.50
N SER A 129 19.11 -6.16 29.36
CA SER A 129 18.05 -7.18 29.33
C SER A 129 18.09 -7.89 28.00
N ASN A 130 17.89 -9.21 27.97
CA ASN A 130 17.83 -10.00 26.73
C ASN A 130 16.57 -9.70 25.88
N ILE A 131 15.85 -8.62 26.19
CA ILE A 131 14.67 -8.14 25.48
C ILE A 131 15.11 -7.38 24.23
N THR A 132 14.66 -7.86 23.08
CA THR A 132 14.80 -7.17 21.79
C THR A 132 13.69 -6.15 21.66
N PHE A 133 14.03 -4.90 21.33
CA PHE A 133 13.05 -3.85 21.08
C PHE A 133 13.16 -3.34 19.64
N MET A 134 12.02 -2.94 19.09
CA MET A 134 11.95 -2.31 17.79
C MET A 134 12.12 -0.80 17.95
N PRO A 135 13.16 -0.19 17.34
CA PRO A 135 13.29 1.26 17.34
C PRO A 135 12.10 1.88 16.61
N LYS A 136 11.62 3.01 17.13
CA LYS A 136 10.49 3.73 16.55
C LYS A 136 10.90 4.32 15.20
N ALA A 137 10.10 4.06 14.17
CA ALA A 137 10.36 4.60 12.85
C ALA A 137 10.06 6.10 12.77
N CYS A 138 10.71 6.81 11.83
CA CYS A 138 10.54 8.25 11.65
C CYS A 138 9.09 8.66 11.28
N TYR A 139 8.35 7.78 10.62
CA TYR A 139 6.97 7.98 10.20
C TYR A 139 5.92 7.62 11.27
N GLN A 140 6.33 7.03 12.40
CA GLN A 140 5.39 6.61 13.44
C GLN A 140 5.09 7.78 14.40
N MET A 141 3.82 8.07 14.62
CA MET A 141 3.41 9.17 15.49
C MET A 141 3.59 8.85 16.99
N THR A 142 3.97 9.86 17.79
CA THR A 142 3.95 9.80 19.26
C THR A 142 2.51 9.81 19.77
N ARG A 143 2.27 9.53 21.05
CA ARG A 143 0.92 9.58 21.62
C ARG A 143 0.27 10.96 21.47
N GLY A 144 1.04 12.04 21.66
CA GLY A 144 0.58 13.41 21.47
C GLY A 144 0.24 13.71 20.00
N GLU A 145 1.13 13.35 19.08
CA GLU A 145 0.94 13.52 17.63
C GLU A 145 -0.31 12.77 17.14
N LYS A 146 -0.53 11.52 17.59
CA LYS A 146 -1.74 10.76 17.25
C LYS A 146 -3.02 11.47 17.71
N THR A 147 -3.02 11.98 18.94
CA THR A 147 -4.19 12.70 19.47
C THR A 147 -4.44 13.98 18.69
N GLN A 148 -3.40 14.74 18.34
CA GLN A 148 -3.55 15.93 17.51
C GLN A 148 -4.06 15.59 16.10
N PHE A 149 -3.56 14.50 15.51
CA PHE A 149 -3.90 14.06 14.16
C PHE A 149 -5.38 13.70 14.07
N LEU A 150 -5.84 12.93 15.04
CA LEU A 150 -7.24 12.55 15.13
C LEU A 150 -8.13 13.74 15.50
N LYS A 151 -7.66 14.71 16.29
CA LYS A 151 -8.42 15.95 16.55
C LYS A 151 -8.65 16.75 15.27
N ILE A 152 -7.63 16.89 14.42
CA ILE A 152 -7.75 17.58 13.13
C ILE A 152 -8.74 16.84 12.23
N LEU A 153 -8.58 15.52 12.07
CA LEU A 153 -9.53 14.74 11.27
C LEU A 153 -10.96 14.86 11.79
N LYS A 154 -11.14 14.88 13.12
CA LYS A 154 -12.47 15.05 13.74
C LYS A 154 -13.05 16.45 13.52
N SER A 155 -12.23 17.48 13.31
CA SER A 155 -12.68 18.85 13.05
C SER A 155 -12.99 19.14 11.57
N ILE A 156 -12.64 18.24 10.66
CA ILE A 156 -12.94 18.41 9.23
C ILE A 156 -14.45 18.38 9.03
N LYS A 157 -14.98 19.46 8.45
CA LYS A 157 -16.36 19.58 7.99
C LYS A 157 -16.32 19.82 6.48
N PRO A 158 -16.49 18.77 5.68
CA PRO A 158 -16.57 18.92 4.24
C PRO A 158 -17.90 19.56 3.82
N PRO A 159 -17.99 20.11 2.59
CA PRO A 159 -19.27 20.53 2.01
C PRO A 159 -20.28 19.38 1.97
N ASP A 160 -21.56 19.73 1.90
CA ASP A 160 -22.62 18.74 1.70
C ASP A 160 -22.35 17.92 0.42
N GLU A 161 -22.70 16.63 0.47
CA GLU A 161 -22.48 15.64 -0.60
C GLU A 161 -21.00 15.33 -0.94
N PHE A 162 -20.03 16.01 -0.33
CA PHE A 162 -18.62 15.78 -0.62
C PHE A 162 -18.05 14.53 0.06
N SER A 163 -18.30 14.34 1.36
CA SER A 163 -17.83 13.15 2.08
C SER A 163 -18.81 12.67 3.14
N SER A 164 -18.70 11.39 3.51
CA SER A 164 -19.34 10.94 4.74
C SER A 164 -18.66 11.61 5.95
N ASN A 165 -19.36 11.64 7.08
CA ASN A 165 -18.87 12.30 8.28
C ASN A 165 -17.70 11.51 8.93
N ILE A 166 -16.47 11.84 8.51
CA ILE A 166 -15.22 11.21 8.96
C ILE A 166 -15.03 11.28 10.49
N SER A 167 -15.64 12.27 11.14
CA SER A 167 -15.57 12.42 12.60
C SER A 167 -16.15 11.20 13.35
N ARG A 168 -17.08 10.46 12.73
CA ARG A 168 -17.65 9.22 13.26
C ARG A 168 -16.65 8.07 13.30
N CYS A 169 -15.67 8.08 12.39
CA CYS A 169 -14.63 7.06 12.31
C CYS A 169 -13.49 7.31 13.31
N VAL A 170 -13.46 8.48 13.95
CA VAL A 170 -12.37 8.90 14.85
C VAL A 170 -12.62 8.51 16.30
N GLN A 171 -11.78 7.61 16.82
CA GLN A 171 -11.77 7.23 18.24
C GLN A 171 -10.57 7.85 18.96
N LEU A 172 -10.80 8.97 19.65
CA LEU A 172 -9.75 9.73 20.35
C LEU A 172 -9.15 8.98 21.55
N ASN A 173 -9.98 8.27 22.32
CA ASN A 173 -9.53 7.54 23.51
C ASN A 173 -8.59 6.39 23.14
N GLU A 174 -8.98 5.62 22.12
CA GLU A 174 -8.18 4.49 21.61
C GLU A 174 -7.05 4.94 20.67
N ARG A 175 -7.11 6.17 20.17
CA ARG A 175 -6.21 6.74 19.15
C ARG A 175 -6.22 5.92 17.84
N LYS A 176 -7.44 5.58 17.38
CA LYS A 176 -7.68 4.75 16.19
C LYS A 176 -8.67 5.42 15.22
N LEU A 177 -8.55 5.03 13.96
CA LEU A 177 -9.59 5.19 12.94
C LEU A 177 -10.26 3.83 12.71
N ILE A 178 -11.58 3.76 12.84
CA ILE A 178 -12.37 2.53 12.69
C ILE A 178 -13.62 2.83 11.87
N GLY A 179 -14.04 1.88 11.03
CA GLY A 179 -15.31 1.95 10.31
C GLY A 179 -15.31 2.82 9.06
N MET A 180 -14.13 3.15 8.51
CA MET A 180 -14.04 3.83 7.22
C MET A 180 -14.47 2.89 6.10
N LYS A 181 -15.34 3.37 5.22
CA LYS A 181 -15.65 2.72 3.95
C LYS A 181 -14.60 3.10 2.90
N SER A 182 -14.62 2.41 1.77
CA SER A 182 -13.65 2.63 0.69
C SER A 182 -13.68 4.05 0.15
N TYR A 183 -14.87 4.66 0.03
CA TYR A 183 -15.02 6.07 -0.33
C TYR A 183 -14.37 7.02 0.69
N ASP A 184 -14.53 6.75 1.99
CA ASP A 184 -13.89 7.54 3.04
C ASP A 184 -12.37 7.41 2.99
N CYS A 185 -11.87 6.20 2.71
CA CYS A 185 -10.45 5.93 2.52
C CYS A 185 -9.89 6.68 1.32
N HIS A 186 -10.64 6.75 0.21
CA HIS A 186 -10.25 7.51 -0.98
C HIS A 186 -10.07 8.99 -0.64
N LEU A 187 -11.08 9.62 -0.06
CA LEU A 187 -11.03 11.03 0.34
C LEU A 187 -10.00 11.30 1.44
N LEU A 188 -9.80 10.35 2.38
CA LEU A 188 -8.76 10.45 3.38
C LEU A 188 -7.39 10.53 2.69
N MET A 189 -7.08 9.61 1.78
CA MET A 189 -5.78 9.58 1.14
C MET A 189 -5.55 10.79 0.22
N GLN A 190 -6.59 11.23 -0.49
CA GLN A 190 -6.47 12.31 -1.47
C GLN A 190 -6.43 13.69 -0.81
N GLU A 191 -7.33 13.97 0.12
CA GLU A 191 -7.58 15.34 0.62
C GLU A 191 -7.21 15.49 2.10
N PHE A 192 -7.70 14.61 2.97
CA PHE A 192 -7.64 14.85 4.41
C PHE A 192 -6.31 14.45 5.05
N LEU A 193 -5.63 13.43 4.53
CA LEU A 193 -4.37 12.93 5.05
C LEU A 193 -3.27 14.00 4.93
N PRO A 194 -3.05 14.68 3.78
CA PRO A 194 -2.10 15.79 3.70
C PRO A 194 -2.39 16.92 4.71
N ILE A 195 -3.66 17.28 4.88
CA ILE A 195 -4.10 18.32 5.83
C ILE A 195 -3.77 17.91 7.27
N ALA A 196 -4.15 16.69 7.66
CA ALA A 196 -3.91 16.18 9.00
C ALA A 196 -2.42 15.97 9.30
N LEU A 197 -1.63 15.54 8.32
CA LEU A 197 -0.17 15.41 8.46
C LEU A 197 0.51 16.78 8.64
N ARG A 198 0.13 17.79 7.84
CA ARG A 198 0.66 19.16 7.95
C ARG A 198 0.37 19.79 9.31
N GLY A 199 -0.81 19.57 9.87
CA GLY A 199 -1.17 20.11 11.18
C GLY A 199 -0.61 19.33 12.39
N THR A 200 0.11 18.23 12.17
CA THR A 200 0.59 17.37 13.28
C THR A 200 2.08 17.15 13.35
N LEU A 201 2.72 16.94 12.20
CA LEU A 201 4.12 16.57 12.17
C LEU A 201 4.96 17.82 11.91
N PRO A 202 6.07 18.00 12.64
CA PRO A 202 7.01 19.07 12.35
C PRO A 202 7.67 18.85 10.98
N ASP A 203 8.07 19.95 10.32
CA ASP A 203 8.56 19.94 8.93
C ASP A 203 9.75 18.99 8.67
N HIS A 204 10.51 18.64 9.71
CA HIS A 204 11.64 17.71 9.61
C HIS A 204 11.23 16.22 9.57
N LYS A 205 9.98 15.87 9.87
CA LYS A 205 9.43 14.50 9.72
C LYS A 205 8.92 14.31 8.30
N ILE A 206 9.86 14.05 7.40
CA ILE A 206 9.57 13.79 5.99
C ILE A 206 9.13 12.32 5.84
N PHE A 207 7.90 12.10 5.38
CA PHE A 207 7.52 10.78 4.87
C PHE A 207 8.35 10.50 3.62
N PRO A 208 9.08 9.38 3.57
CA PRO A 208 9.79 9.00 2.36
C PRO A 208 8.81 8.94 1.18
N PRO A 209 9.17 9.41 -0.02
CA PRO A 209 8.33 9.24 -1.22
C PRO A 209 7.96 7.77 -1.48
N SER A 210 8.76 6.83 -0.98
CA SER A 210 8.44 5.39 -0.98
C SER A 210 7.11 5.06 -0.30
N PHE A 211 6.69 5.85 0.69
CA PHE A 211 5.45 5.66 1.43
C PHE A 211 4.20 5.89 0.55
N PHE A 212 4.30 6.80 -0.42
CA PHE A 212 3.23 7.11 -1.38
C PHE A 212 3.40 6.39 -2.72
N THR A 213 4.45 5.58 -2.89
CA THR A 213 4.71 4.86 -4.15
C THR A 213 3.58 3.91 -4.53
N VAL A 214 2.82 3.41 -3.55
CA VAL A 214 1.66 2.56 -3.81
C VAL A 214 0.55 3.31 -4.55
N MET A 215 0.33 4.59 -4.23
CA MET A 215 -0.63 5.44 -4.94
C MET A 215 -0.20 5.67 -6.39
N VAL A 216 1.09 5.91 -6.62
CA VAL A 216 1.66 6.10 -7.96
C VAL A 216 1.56 4.81 -8.79
N HIS A 217 1.81 3.64 -8.19
CA HIS A 217 1.67 2.36 -8.88
C HIS A 217 0.22 2.04 -9.23
N LEU A 218 -0.72 2.32 -8.33
CA LEU A 218 -2.14 2.12 -8.59
C LEU A 218 -2.55 2.89 -9.86
N VAL A 219 -2.15 4.16 -9.97
CA VAL A 219 -2.42 4.96 -11.17
C VAL A 219 -1.80 4.32 -12.42
N ILE A 220 -0.53 3.91 -12.41
CA ILE A 220 0.12 3.28 -13.57
C ILE A 220 -0.63 2.02 -14.04
N HIS A 221 -1.03 1.15 -13.11
CA HIS A 221 -1.77 -0.06 -13.43
C HIS A 221 -3.17 0.25 -13.95
N LEU A 222 -3.86 1.22 -13.35
CA LEU A 222 -5.17 1.68 -13.82
C LEU A 222 -5.10 2.29 -15.22
N THR A 223 -4.08 3.10 -15.55
CA THR A 223 -3.94 3.66 -16.90
C THR A 223 -3.76 2.56 -17.95
N ARG A 224 -3.01 1.50 -17.61
CA ARG A 224 -2.86 0.33 -18.48
C ARG A 224 -4.19 -0.40 -18.67
N GLU A 225 -4.94 -0.60 -17.61
CA GLU A 225 -6.28 -1.20 -17.72
C GLU A 225 -7.24 -0.32 -18.51
N VAL A 226 -7.25 1.00 -18.30
CA VAL A 226 -8.08 1.97 -19.05
C VAL A 226 -7.76 1.94 -20.53
N ARG A 227 -6.47 1.87 -20.88
CA ARG A 227 -6.04 1.77 -22.27
C ARG A 227 -6.53 0.49 -22.96
N LEU A 228 -6.63 -0.61 -22.22
CA LEU A 228 -7.04 -1.91 -22.75
C LEU A 228 -8.56 -2.12 -22.75
N GLY A 229 -9.27 -1.61 -21.76
CA GLY A 229 -10.69 -1.91 -21.53
C GLY A 229 -11.63 -0.70 -21.49
N GLY A 230 -11.15 0.50 -21.82
CA GLY A 230 -11.93 1.74 -21.73
C GLY A 230 -12.06 2.28 -20.30
N PRO A 231 -12.80 3.37 -20.06
CA PRO A 231 -12.90 3.98 -18.74
C PRO A 231 -13.36 3.00 -17.65
N VAL A 232 -12.75 3.09 -16.47
CA VAL A 232 -13.01 2.21 -15.33
C VAL A 232 -14.50 2.23 -14.92
N ALA A 233 -15.16 3.39 -15.03
CA ALA A 233 -16.57 3.58 -14.70
C ALA A 233 -17.54 2.66 -15.46
N PHE A 234 -17.18 2.21 -16.68
CA PHE A 234 -18.01 1.30 -17.49
C PHE A 234 -17.74 -0.19 -17.21
N ARG A 235 -16.71 -0.49 -16.41
CA ARG A 235 -16.31 -1.84 -16.01
C ARG A 235 -16.51 -2.12 -14.53
N TRP A 236 -16.83 -1.08 -13.76
CA TRP A 236 -17.37 -1.22 -12.43
C TRP A 236 -18.83 -1.67 -12.58
N MET A 237 -19.10 -2.94 -12.29
CA MET A 237 -20.48 -3.38 -12.09
C MET A 237 -21.01 -2.67 -10.85
N TYR A 238 -21.71 -1.56 -11.06
CA TYR A 238 -22.65 -1.02 -10.08
C TYR A 238 -24.06 -1.34 -10.54
N PRO A 239 -24.68 -2.45 -10.07
CA PRO A 239 -26.08 -2.67 -10.37
C PRO A 239 -26.95 -1.67 -9.63
N ILE A 240 -26.64 -1.38 -8.35
CA ILE A 240 -27.24 -0.41 -7.41
C ILE A 240 -26.51 -0.64 -6.08
N GLU A 241 -25.95 0.40 -5.44
CA GLU A 241 -25.59 0.36 -4.02
C GLU A 241 -26.79 0.88 -3.21
N ARG A 242 -27.26 0.11 -2.21
CA ARG A 242 -28.26 0.53 -1.21
C ARG A 242 -27.58 1.00 0.06
#